data_AF-A0A919MJH9-F1
#
_entry.id   AF-A0A919MJH9-F1
#
_cell.length_a   1.000
_cell.length_b   1.000
_cell.length_c   1.000
_cell.angle_alpha   90.00
_cell.angle_beta   90.00
_cell.angle_gamma   90.00
#
_symmetry.space_group_name_H-M   'P 1'
#
loop_
_entity.id
_entity.type
_entity.pdbx_description
1 polymer ?
#
loop_
_entity_poly.entity_id
_entity_poly.type
_entity_poly.pdbx_seq_one_letter_code
_entity_poly.pdbx_strand_id
1 'polypeptide(L)'
;MKARTRLIPLGTALSILAALAGAVAAAGPAAAATTEPCDPHGSTSTDARIARELNSRLTGPMDNAMNAYRVSCARVIAAAVKKRGLSLRAAQIAVTTTVVESTVRNLTYGDRDSIGLYQQRPSQGWGTVAQIMDPGYATGKFLDKMLRVDADTWATDPIGKVCQDVQVSATPQAYDNATGDGVAIANAVWNASPTQGNGQSVTGDDFADVVATKPDGSLWLYANNIGRDDGVPYSAGRQIGAGWNAINRLVAADVTGDGYTDLVATKPDGSLWLYANNIVRDNGTPFNAGQQIGAGWNAFDRLVAADVTGDGYTDLVATKPDGSLWLYGNNIVRDNGTPFNAGRQIGAGWNTVNRITGADVTGDGYTDLVATKPDGSLWLYGNNIVRDDGVPYNSSRQIGAGWNTVNRITGTDVTGDGFADLVATKPDGSLWLYANNIVRDDGVPFNSSRQIGAGWNAFDRITA
;
A
#
# COMPACT_ATOMS: atom_id res chain seq x y z
N MET A 1 99.92 2.16 48.04
CA MET A 1 100.21 0.90 47.30
C MET A 1 98.89 0.40 46.73
N LYS A 2 98.72 0.37 45.39
CA LYS A 2 98.65 -0.86 44.55
C LYS A 2 97.79 -1.95 45.21
N ALA A 3 96.71 -2.51 44.65
CA ALA A 3 96.38 -2.83 43.25
C ALA A 3 94.86 -3.21 43.19
N ARG A 4 94.09 -2.76 42.20
CA ARG A 4 93.69 -3.41 40.92
C ARG A 4 92.36 -4.20 40.98
N THR A 5 91.27 -3.68 40.36
CA THR A 5 90.72 -3.97 39.00
C THR A 5 89.96 -5.33 38.94
N ARG A 6 88.67 -5.42 38.55
CA ARG A 6 88.13 -5.47 37.16
C ARG A 6 86.59 -5.52 37.16
N LEU A 7 85.92 -4.61 36.41
CA LEU A 7 85.19 -4.77 35.11
C LEU A 7 83.79 -5.42 35.27
N ILE A 8 82.67 -4.93 34.72
CA ILE A 8 82.37 -4.50 33.33
C ILE A 8 81.22 -3.45 33.33
N PRO A 9 81.15 -2.52 32.34
CA PRO A 9 80.18 -1.41 32.27
C PRO A 9 79.01 -1.61 31.29
N LEU A 10 78.00 -0.74 31.51
CA LEU A 10 77.04 -0.07 30.59
C LEU A 10 76.35 -0.83 29.44
N GLY A 11 75.01 -0.78 29.48
CA GLY A 11 74.12 -0.69 28.32
C GLY A 11 73.08 0.40 28.58
N THR A 12 73.14 1.47 27.80
CA THR A 12 72.45 2.78 27.88
C THR A 12 70.93 2.73 27.69
N ALA A 13 70.18 3.42 28.56
CA ALA A 13 68.84 3.93 28.29
C ALA A 13 68.96 5.37 27.76
N LEU A 14 68.55 5.61 26.51
CA LEU A 14 68.50 6.94 25.92
C LEU A 14 67.04 7.40 25.89
N SER A 15 66.71 8.33 26.78
CA SER A 15 65.45 9.08 26.79
C SER A 15 65.60 10.25 25.81
N ILE A 16 64.75 10.31 24.78
CA ILE A 16 64.54 11.52 23.98
C ILE A 16 63.07 11.91 24.09
N LEU A 17 62.86 13.06 24.74
CA LEU A 17 61.62 13.78 24.85
C LEU A 17 61.32 14.41 23.47
N ALA A 18 60.24 13.99 22.81
CA ALA A 18 59.70 14.69 21.64
C ALA A 18 58.25 15.07 21.95
N ALA A 19 58.01 16.37 22.09
CA ALA A 19 56.68 16.94 22.24
C ALA A 19 55.89 16.75 20.94
N LEU A 20 54.81 15.96 20.99
CA LEU A 20 53.76 15.97 19.98
C LEU A 20 52.59 16.80 20.51
N ALA A 21 52.44 18.00 19.95
CA ALA A 21 51.20 18.75 20.02
C ALA A 21 50.09 17.89 19.38
N GLY A 22 49.14 17.45 20.19
CA GLY A 22 47.98 16.71 19.72
C GLY A 22 47.12 17.62 18.85
N ALA A 23 47.13 17.40 17.53
CA ALA A 23 46.05 17.85 16.68
C ALA A 23 44.82 17.00 17.02
N VAL A 24 43.89 17.57 17.78
CA VAL A 24 42.52 17.07 17.80
C VAL A 24 41.98 17.33 16.40
N ALA A 25 42.00 16.32 15.54
CA ALA A 25 41.26 16.35 14.30
C ALA A 25 39.79 16.45 14.69
N ALA A 26 39.20 17.64 14.50
CA ALA A 26 37.76 17.79 14.48
C ALA A 26 37.24 16.79 13.43
N ALA A 27 36.46 15.81 13.88
CA ALA A 27 35.71 14.96 12.97
C ALA A 27 34.86 15.88 12.09
N GLY A 28 35.17 15.94 10.79
CA GLY A 28 34.28 16.55 9.82
C GLY A 28 32.91 15.85 9.87
N PRO A 29 31.83 16.50 9.43
CA PRO A 29 30.52 15.87 9.38
C PRO A 29 30.65 14.57 8.60
N ALA A 30 30.24 13.45 9.21
CA ALA A 30 30.13 12.18 8.52
C ALA A 30 29.29 12.40 7.27
N ALA A 31 29.83 12.08 6.09
CA ALA A 31 29.06 12.09 4.86
C ALA A 31 27.81 11.23 5.10
N ALA A 32 26.63 11.83 4.95
CA ALA A 32 25.37 11.13 5.17
C ALA A 32 25.34 9.90 4.26
N ALA A 33 25.20 8.73 4.88
CA ALA A 33 24.93 7.47 4.22
C ALA A 33 23.76 7.61 3.23
N THR A 34 24.04 7.61 1.92
CA THR A 34 23.00 7.72 0.89
C THR A 34 22.39 6.36 0.58
N THR A 35 21.06 6.34 0.46
CA THR A 35 20.27 5.19 0.00
C THR A 35 19.73 5.49 -1.39
N GLU A 36 19.68 4.49 -2.27
CA GLU A 36 18.91 4.57 -3.52
C GLU A 36 17.48 4.03 -3.32
N PRO A 37 16.51 4.44 -4.14
CA PRO A 37 15.19 3.83 -4.15
C PRO A 37 15.28 2.32 -4.36
N CYS A 38 14.47 1.56 -3.63
CA CYS A 38 14.35 0.12 -3.86
C CYS A 38 13.36 -0.21 -4.97
N ASP A 39 12.25 0.52 -4.98
CA ASP A 39 11.25 0.52 -6.03
C ASP A 39 11.43 1.80 -6.85
N PRO A 40 11.48 1.74 -8.20
CA PRO A 40 11.53 2.95 -9.03
C PRO A 40 10.33 3.89 -8.84
N HIS A 41 9.20 3.38 -8.33
CA HIS A 41 8.01 4.15 -7.97
C HIS A 41 8.04 4.68 -6.53
N GLY A 42 9.06 4.34 -5.74
CA GLY A 42 9.19 4.76 -4.35
C GLY A 42 8.37 3.91 -3.37
N SER A 43 8.24 4.41 -2.15
CA SER A 43 7.45 3.76 -1.09
C SER A 43 6.00 4.22 -1.10
N THR A 44 5.07 3.32 -0.81
CA THR A 44 3.62 3.56 -0.83
C THR A 44 3.01 3.82 0.56
N SER A 45 1.74 4.21 0.63
CA SER A 45 0.97 4.28 1.88
C SER A 45 0.75 2.90 2.52
N THR A 46 0.56 1.86 1.70
CA THR A 46 0.56 0.46 2.13
C THR A 46 1.90 0.08 2.77
N ASP A 47 3.02 0.52 2.18
CA ASP A 47 4.34 0.32 2.76
C ASP A 47 4.45 1.02 4.14
N ALA A 48 3.87 2.22 4.27
CA ALA A 48 3.82 2.96 5.54
C ALA A 48 2.93 2.28 6.61
N ARG A 49 1.78 1.72 6.22
CA ARG A 49 0.88 0.95 7.12
C ARG A 49 1.57 -0.29 7.64
N ILE A 50 2.13 -1.11 6.74
CA ILE A 50 2.89 -2.32 7.09
C ILE A 50 4.05 -1.96 8.02
N ALA A 51 4.72 -0.81 7.80
CA ALA A 51 5.78 -0.36 8.69
C ALA A 51 5.29 -0.07 10.11
N ARG A 52 4.14 0.59 10.28
CA ARG A 52 3.54 0.87 11.60
C ARG A 52 3.16 -0.43 12.31
N GLU A 53 2.53 -1.36 11.61
CA GLU A 53 2.16 -2.67 12.16
C GLU A 53 3.41 -3.45 12.60
N LEU A 54 4.45 -3.49 11.76
CA LEU A 54 5.72 -4.11 12.09
C LEU A 54 6.36 -3.49 13.33
N ASN A 55 6.43 -2.16 13.44
CA ASN A 55 7.03 -1.51 14.60
C ASN A 55 6.31 -1.82 15.93
N SER A 56 5.02 -2.19 15.89
CA SER A 56 4.28 -2.60 17.09
C SER A 56 4.62 -4.02 17.59
N ARG A 57 5.30 -4.84 16.78
CA ARG A 57 5.51 -6.28 17.04
C ARG A 57 6.95 -6.77 16.92
N LEU A 58 7.81 -6.09 16.17
CA LEU A 58 9.21 -6.46 16.03
C LEU A 58 9.95 -6.19 17.33
N THR A 59 10.76 -7.15 17.77
CA THR A 59 11.52 -7.07 19.02
C THR A 59 13.01 -7.37 18.83
N GLY A 60 13.41 -7.68 17.59
CA GLY A 60 14.79 -7.97 17.23
C GLY A 60 15.54 -6.74 16.69
N PRO A 61 16.51 -6.95 15.79
CA PRO A 61 17.33 -5.88 15.21
C PRO A 61 16.57 -4.76 14.48
N MET A 62 15.31 -5.00 14.10
CA MET A 62 14.45 -4.05 13.39
C MET A 62 13.37 -3.43 14.29
N ASP A 63 13.44 -3.60 15.63
CA ASP A 63 12.56 -2.94 16.59
C ASP A 63 12.52 -1.42 16.34
N ASN A 64 11.31 -0.88 16.15
CA ASN A 64 11.02 0.51 15.82
C ASN A 64 11.80 1.08 14.62
N ALA A 65 12.37 0.23 13.78
CA ALA A 65 13.20 0.64 12.65
C ALA A 65 12.43 0.66 11.33
N MET A 66 11.25 0.05 11.23
CA MET A 66 10.52 0.00 9.95
C MET A 66 9.96 1.36 9.57
N ASN A 67 10.04 1.67 8.28
CA ASN A 67 9.41 2.81 7.63
C ASN A 67 8.98 2.40 6.22
N ALA A 68 8.22 3.26 5.53
CA ALA A 68 7.71 2.96 4.19
C ALA A 68 8.82 2.58 3.21
N TYR A 69 9.98 3.26 3.27
CA TYR A 69 11.14 2.91 2.44
C TYR A 69 11.64 1.48 2.67
N ARG A 70 11.86 1.06 3.93
CA ARG A 70 12.30 -0.31 4.26
C ARG A 70 11.27 -1.37 3.86
N VAL A 71 9.98 -1.05 3.95
CA VAL A 71 8.93 -1.95 3.49
C VAL A 71 8.91 -2.04 1.97
N SER A 72 9.10 -0.94 1.23
CA SER A 72 9.23 -0.97 -0.23
C SER A 72 10.39 -1.87 -0.69
N CYS A 73 11.52 -1.84 0.04
CA CYS A 73 12.64 -2.73 -0.20
C CYS A 73 12.26 -4.20 0.01
N ALA A 74 11.59 -4.52 1.12
CA ALA A 74 11.11 -5.88 1.39
C ALA A 74 10.06 -6.35 0.36
N ARG A 75 9.19 -5.45 -0.11
CA ARG A 75 8.17 -5.72 -1.13
C ARG A 75 8.81 -6.11 -2.46
N VAL A 76 9.86 -5.40 -2.90
CA VAL A 76 10.59 -5.74 -4.14
C VAL A 76 11.29 -7.11 -4.01
N ILE A 77 11.84 -7.45 -2.83
CA ILE A 77 12.39 -8.79 -2.56
C ILE A 77 11.29 -9.86 -2.72
N ALA A 78 10.14 -9.67 -2.10
CA ALA A 78 9.01 -10.61 -2.18
C ALA A 78 8.50 -10.76 -3.63
N ALA A 79 8.41 -9.66 -4.39
CA ALA A 79 8.04 -9.69 -5.80
C ALA A 79 9.05 -10.48 -6.65
N ALA A 80 10.35 -10.31 -6.41
CA ALA A 80 11.39 -11.06 -7.12
C ALA A 80 11.34 -12.57 -6.81
N VAL A 81 11.04 -12.95 -5.56
CA VAL A 81 10.84 -14.35 -5.15
C VAL A 81 9.61 -14.95 -5.85
N LYS A 82 8.47 -14.25 -5.83
CA LYS A 82 7.23 -14.66 -6.51
C LYS A 82 7.45 -14.84 -8.02
N LYS A 83 8.16 -13.91 -8.66
CA LYS A 83 8.50 -13.97 -10.11
C LYS A 83 9.29 -15.23 -10.48
N ARG A 84 10.02 -15.81 -9.52
CA ARG A 84 10.80 -17.05 -9.70
C ARG A 84 10.02 -18.32 -9.30
N GLY A 85 8.75 -18.20 -8.92
CA GLY A 85 7.92 -19.34 -8.50
C GLY A 85 8.38 -20.00 -7.18
N LEU A 86 9.18 -19.30 -6.39
CA LEU A 86 9.66 -19.80 -5.09
C LEU A 86 8.65 -19.46 -3.99
N SER A 87 8.65 -20.24 -2.91
CA SER A 87 7.68 -20.10 -1.83
C SER A 87 8.00 -18.93 -0.89
N LEU A 88 7.04 -18.58 -0.02
CA LEU A 88 7.21 -17.63 1.08
C LEU A 88 8.49 -17.90 1.90
N ARG A 89 8.88 -19.18 2.05
CA ARG A 89 10.10 -19.56 2.75
C ARG A 89 11.35 -18.91 2.14
N ALA A 90 11.44 -18.83 0.81
CA ALA A 90 12.55 -18.16 0.14
C ALA A 90 12.55 -16.65 0.39
N ALA A 91 11.38 -16.01 0.49
CA ALA A 91 11.26 -14.61 0.87
C ALA A 91 11.70 -14.37 2.32
N GLN A 92 11.33 -15.26 3.25
CA GLN A 92 11.78 -15.19 4.64
C GLN A 92 13.31 -15.24 4.75
N ILE A 93 13.96 -16.13 3.99
CA ILE A 93 15.43 -16.24 3.96
C ILE A 93 16.07 -14.98 3.36
N ALA A 94 15.54 -14.53 2.22
CA ALA A 94 16.05 -13.36 1.51
C ALA A 94 15.92 -12.08 2.36
N VAL A 95 14.76 -11.84 2.98
CA VAL A 95 14.53 -10.68 3.84
C VAL A 95 15.37 -10.75 5.11
N THR A 96 15.46 -11.92 5.77
CA THR A 96 16.33 -12.10 6.95
C THR A 96 17.78 -11.74 6.65
N THR A 97 18.27 -12.10 5.46
CA THR A 97 19.62 -11.70 5.04
C THR A 97 19.75 -10.18 4.99
N THR A 98 18.79 -9.47 4.36
CA THR A 98 18.86 -8.00 4.27
C THR A 98 18.72 -7.26 5.60
N VAL A 99 18.07 -7.87 6.61
CA VAL A 99 18.03 -7.32 7.97
C VAL A 99 19.44 -7.19 8.53
N VAL A 100 20.27 -8.23 8.36
CA VAL A 100 21.66 -8.23 8.83
C VAL A 100 22.55 -7.35 7.97
N GLU A 101 22.46 -7.47 6.65
CA GLU A 101 23.40 -6.80 5.74
C GLU A 101 23.20 -5.29 5.68
N SER A 102 21.95 -4.83 5.71
CA SER A 102 21.65 -3.42 5.40
C SER A 102 20.57 -2.80 6.27
N THR A 103 20.00 -3.53 7.23
CA THR A 103 18.74 -3.18 7.92
C THR A 103 17.63 -2.87 6.91
N VAL A 104 17.56 -3.69 5.85
CA VAL A 104 16.59 -3.62 4.75
C VAL A 104 16.69 -2.30 3.96
N ARG A 105 17.89 -1.92 3.52
CA ARG A 105 18.14 -0.67 2.77
C ARG A 105 19.03 -0.90 1.55
N ASN A 106 18.73 -0.24 0.43
CA ASN A 106 19.59 -0.23 -0.74
C ASN A 106 20.72 0.79 -0.59
N LEU A 107 21.79 0.40 0.12
CA LEU A 107 22.90 1.30 0.48
C LEU A 107 23.85 1.51 -0.70
N THR A 108 24.28 2.74 -0.96
CA THR A 108 25.31 3.04 -1.99
C THR A 108 26.74 2.81 -1.48
N TYR A 109 26.89 2.24 -0.28
CA TYR A 109 28.16 2.07 0.41
C TYR A 109 28.14 0.82 1.31
N GLY A 110 29.32 0.47 1.81
CA GLY A 110 29.56 -0.71 2.64
C GLY A 110 31.03 -0.90 2.95
N ASP A 111 31.41 -2.04 3.53
CA ASP A 111 32.82 -2.43 3.64
C ASP A 111 33.43 -2.71 2.26
N ARG A 112 34.61 -2.16 1.99
CA ARG A 112 35.29 -2.23 0.67
C ARG A 112 34.41 -1.71 -0.47
N ASP A 113 34.00 -2.59 -1.40
CA ASP A 113 33.11 -2.30 -2.52
C ASP A 113 31.73 -2.96 -2.36
N SER A 114 31.34 -3.35 -1.14
CA SER A 114 29.99 -3.83 -0.84
C SER A 114 28.96 -2.73 -1.01
N ILE A 115 27.84 -3.05 -1.67
CA ILE A 115 26.72 -2.15 -1.92
C ILE A 115 25.40 -2.92 -1.98
N GLY A 116 24.30 -2.19 -1.95
CA GLY A 116 22.94 -2.69 -2.12
C GLY A 116 22.37 -3.44 -0.92
N LEU A 117 21.18 -4.01 -1.11
CA LEU A 117 20.39 -4.69 -0.07
C LEU A 117 21.14 -5.79 0.68
N TYR A 118 21.97 -6.53 -0.06
CA TYR A 118 22.68 -7.73 0.41
C TYR A 118 24.17 -7.46 0.66
N GLN A 119 24.62 -6.20 0.59
CA GLN A 119 26.04 -5.82 0.70
C GLN A 119 26.95 -6.63 -0.22
N GLN A 120 26.47 -6.91 -1.43
CA GLN A 120 27.17 -7.70 -2.44
C GLN A 120 28.32 -6.89 -3.06
N ARG A 121 29.38 -7.59 -3.48
CA ARG A 121 30.60 -6.97 -3.99
C ARG A 121 30.78 -7.24 -5.49
N PRO A 122 30.91 -6.19 -6.33
CA PRO A 122 31.32 -6.36 -7.71
C PRO A 122 32.62 -7.15 -7.86
N SER A 123 33.63 -6.88 -7.01
CA SER A 123 34.92 -7.58 -7.06
C SER A 123 34.82 -9.09 -6.78
N GLN A 124 33.71 -9.57 -6.19
CA GLN A 124 33.48 -10.98 -5.86
C GLN A 124 32.54 -11.67 -6.87
N GLY A 125 32.22 -11.00 -7.98
CA GLY A 125 31.45 -11.61 -9.08
C GLY A 125 29.93 -11.62 -8.89
N TRP A 126 29.39 -10.84 -7.95
CA TRP A 126 27.94 -10.73 -7.75
C TRP A 126 27.24 -9.96 -8.88
N GLY A 127 27.95 -9.04 -9.55
CA GLY A 127 27.42 -8.25 -10.66
C GLY A 127 28.19 -6.93 -10.81
N THR A 128 27.80 -6.12 -11.78
CA THR A 128 28.24 -4.72 -11.86
C THR A 128 27.58 -3.86 -10.79
N VAL A 129 28.10 -2.65 -10.54
CA VAL A 129 27.51 -1.70 -9.58
C VAL A 129 26.03 -1.44 -9.89
N ALA A 130 25.70 -1.13 -11.15
CA ALA A 130 24.32 -0.86 -11.57
C ALA A 130 23.39 -2.07 -11.33
N GLN A 131 23.90 -3.28 -11.57
CA GLN A 131 23.13 -4.50 -11.33
C GLN A 131 22.91 -4.76 -9.83
N ILE A 132 23.92 -4.57 -8.97
CA ILE A 132 23.77 -4.80 -7.53
C ILE A 132 22.88 -3.73 -6.87
N MET A 133 22.88 -2.50 -7.41
CA MET A 133 21.96 -1.45 -6.96
C MET A 133 20.52 -1.65 -7.42
N ASP A 134 20.25 -2.57 -8.35
CA ASP A 134 18.89 -3.02 -8.70
C ASP A 134 18.45 -4.13 -7.73
N PRO A 135 17.47 -3.88 -6.84
CA PRO A 135 17.04 -4.86 -5.86
C PRO A 135 16.50 -6.16 -6.44
N GLY A 136 15.84 -6.11 -7.59
CA GLY A 136 15.31 -7.29 -8.26
C GLY A 136 16.43 -8.19 -8.77
N TYR A 137 17.46 -7.61 -9.39
CA TYR A 137 18.66 -8.34 -9.80
C TYR A 137 19.42 -8.88 -8.58
N ALA A 138 19.70 -8.05 -7.57
CA ALA A 138 20.48 -8.44 -6.40
C ALA A 138 19.81 -9.60 -5.64
N THR A 139 18.47 -9.54 -5.50
CA THR A 139 17.65 -10.63 -4.94
C THR A 139 17.74 -11.87 -5.82
N GLY A 140 17.62 -11.73 -7.15
CA GLY A 140 17.78 -12.85 -8.09
C GLY A 140 19.13 -13.55 -7.95
N LYS A 141 20.23 -12.79 -7.83
CA LYS A 141 21.57 -13.34 -7.61
C LYS A 141 21.74 -14.02 -6.27
N PHE A 142 21.15 -13.47 -5.21
CA PHE A 142 21.10 -14.12 -3.91
C PHE A 142 20.39 -15.49 -4.00
N LEU A 143 19.22 -15.53 -4.64
CA LEU A 143 18.44 -16.75 -4.83
C LEU A 143 19.17 -17.78 -5.71
N ASP A 144 19.87 -17.35 -6.77
CA ASP A 144 20.71 -18.24 -7.59
C ASP A 144 21.78 -18.94 -6.74
N LYS A 145 22.42 -18.19 -5.84
CA LYS A 145 23.44 -18.76 -4.94
C LYS A 145 22.80 -19.71 -3.92
N MET A 146 21.69 -19.32 -3.30
CA MET A 146 20.93 -20.15 -2.36
C MET A 146 20.57 -21.51 -2.97
N LEU A 147 19.95 -21.51 -4.16
CA LEU A 147 19.56 -22.74 -4.86
C LEU A 147 20.75 -23.60 -5.30
N ARG A 148 21.96 -23.04 -5.36
CA ARG A 148 23.18 -23.78 -5.69
C ARG A 148 23.86 -24.39 -4.45
N VAL A 149 23.89 -23.67 -3.33
CA VAL A 149 24.62 -24.10 -2.12
C VAL A 149 23.77 -24.96 -1.19
N ASP A 150 22.44 -24.78 -1.21
CA ASP A 150 21.47 -25.49 -0.36
C ASP A 150 20.34 -26.11 -1.18
N ALA A 151 20.63 -26.58 -2.41
CA ALA A 151 19.64 -27.01 -3.39
C ALA A 151 18.49 -27.89 -2.83
N ASP A 152 18.83 -28.81 -1.93
CA ASP A 152 17.90 -29.78 -1.33
C ASP A 152 17.47 -29.44 0.11
N THR A 153 18.08 -28.43 0.74
CA THR A 153 17.97 -28.16 2.18
C THR A 153 17.39 -26.79 2.51
N TRP A 154 17.47 -25.80 1.61
CA TRP A 154 17.05 -24.41 1.87
C TRP A 154 15.60 -24.30 2.39
N ALA A 155 14.73 -25.22 1.96
CA ALA A 155 13.32 -25.21 2.32
C ALA A 155 13.07 -25.66 3.77
N THR A 156 13.97 -26.46 4.35
CA THR A 156 13.78 -27.12 5.65
C THR A 156 14.80 -26.70 6.71
N ASP A 157 16.01 -26.34 6.30
CA ASP A 157 17.08 -25.92 7.21
C ASP A 157 16.70 -24.63 7.96
N PRO A 158 17.29 -24.39 9.15
CA PRO A 158 17.13 -23.12 9.86
C PRO A 158 17.48 -21.92 8.97
N ILE A 159 16.65 -20.87 8.99
CA ILE A 159 16.83 -19.70 8.11
C ILE A 159 18.22 -19.08 8.27
N GLY A 160 18.68 -18.88 9.51
CA GLY A 160 19.99 -18.27 9.77
C GLY A 160 21.15 -19.07 9.19
N LYS A 161 21.06 -20.42 9.22
CA LYS A 161 22.01 -21.31 8.56
C LYS A 161 22.05 -21.07 7.05
N VAL A 162 20.89 -21.09 6.38
CA VAL A 162 20.82 -20.87 4.92
C VAL A 162 21.35 -19.47 4.54
N CYS A 163 21.03 -18.44 5.34
CA CYS A 163 21.58 -17.09 5.11
C CYS A 163 23.12 -17.10 5.19
N GLN A 164 23.68 -17.77 6.20
CA GLN A 164 25.12 -17.91 6.36
C GLN A 164 25.78 -18.71 5.24
N ASP A 165 25.16 -19.80 4.76
CA ASP A 165 25.70 -20.61 3.67
C ASP A 165 25.77 -19.83 2.36
N VAL A 166 24.83 -18.90 2.15
CA VAL A 166 24.83 -17.99 0.99
C VAL A 166 25.82 -16.85 1.16
N GLN A 167 25.84 -16.15 2.30
CA GLN A 167 26.66 -14.94 2.46
C GLN A 167 28.09 -15.21 2.88
N VAL A 168 28.34 -16.29 3.63
CA VAL A 168 29.64 -16.65 4.21
C VAL A 168 30.21 -15.49 5.04
N SER A 169 29.39 -14.96 5.95
CA SER A 169 29.75 -13.85 6.82
C SER A 169 30.64 -14.28 7.99
N ALA A 170 31.39 -13.33 8.57
CA ALA A 170 32.20 -13.54 9.77
C ALA A 170 31.37 -13.61 11.06
N THR A 171 30.07 -13.30 11.01
CA THR A 171 29.17 -13.26 12.17
C THR A 171 27.91 -14.12 11.97
N PRO A 172 28.01 -15.47 11.92
CA PRO A 172 26.87 -16.34 11.63
C PRO A 172 25.66 -16.15 12.56
N GLN A 173 25.91 -15.90 13.84
CA GLN A 173 24.87 -15.73 14.86
C GLN A 173 23.95 -14.52 14.61
N ALA A 174 24.38 -13.55 13.78
CA ALA A 174 23.56 -12.39 13.46
C ALA A 174 22.29 -12.77 12.68
N TYR A 175 22.34 -13.79 11.81
CA TYR A 175 21.17 -14.22 11.05
C TYR A 175 20.15 -14.97 11.90
N ASP A 176 20.61 -15.73 12.90
CA ASP A 176 19.71 -16.38 13.86
C ASP A 176 18.92 -15.33 14.65
N ASN A 177 19.61 -14.29 15.14
CA ASN A 177 18.97 -13.18 15.85
C ASN A 177 17.99 -12.38 14.96
N ALA A 178 18.30 -12.25 13.66
CA ALA A 178 17.45 -11.54 12.71
C ALA A 178 16.26 -12.37 12.18
N THR A 179 16.25 -13.69 12.39
CA THR A 179 15.26 -14.60 11.78
C THR A 179 13.83 -14.24 12.18
N GLY A 180 13.58 -13.88 13.44
CA GLY A 180 12.25 -13.49 13.91
C GLY A 180 11.70 -12.29 13.14
N ASP A 181 12.49 -11.23 13.05
CA ASP A 181 12.10 -10.00 12.35
C ASP A 181 11.99 -10.23 10.84
N GLY A 182 12.96 -10.92 10.24
CA GLY A 182 12.96 -11.21 8.81
C GLY A 182 11.74 -12.03 8.36
N VAL A 183 11.32 -13.00 9.18
CA VAL A 183 10.07 -13.76 8.94
C VAL A 183 8.84 -12.86 9.06
N ALA A 184 8.76 -12.03 10.10
CA ALA A 184 7.62 -11.15 10.30
C ALA A 184 7.46 -10.12 9.17
N ILE A 185 8.57 -9.53 8.72
CA ILE A 185 8.62 -8.61 7.58
C ILE A 185 8.21 -9.33 6.30
N ALA A 186 8.83 -10.48 5.99
CA ALA A 186 8.52 -11.25 4.79
C ALA A 186 7.05 -11.66 4.73
N ASN A 187 6.46 -12.12 5.84
CA ASN A 187 5.05 -12.49 5.90
C ASN A 187 4.13 -11.29 5.60
N ALA A 188 4.45 -10.10 6.13
CA ALA A 188 3.64 -8.90 5.89
C ALA A 188 3.66 -8.50 4.41
N VAL A 189 4.84 -8.43 3.80
CA VAL A 189 4.96 -8.03 2.38
C VAL A 189 4.59 -9.15 1.41
N TRP A 190 4.58 -10.41 1.84
CA TRP A 190 4.15 -11.53 1.02
C TRP A 190 2.65 -11.57 0.85
N ASN A 191 1.92 -11.26 1.92
CA ASN A 191 0.46 -11.17 1.91
C ASN A 191 -0.02 -9.81 1.40
N ALA A 192 0.85 -8.80 1.38
CA ALA A 192 0.64 -7.58 0.61
C ALA A 192 0.75 -7.91 -0.89
N SER A 193 -0.34 -7.74 -1.63
CA SER A 193 -0.37 -7.97 -3.07
C SER A 193 0.50 -6.92 -3.78
N PRO A 194 1.47 -7.30 -4.65
CA PRO A 194 2.35 -6.36 -5.37
C PRO A 194 1.65 -5.46 -6.39
N THR A 195 0.34 -5.62 -6.57
CA THR A 195 -0.54 -4.85 -7.47
C THR A 195 -1.61 -4.07 -6.72
N GLN A 196 -1.62 -4.08 -5.38
CA GLN A 196 -2.55 -3.22 -4.64
C GLN A 196 -1.99 -1.78 -4.59
N GLY A 197 -2.17 -1.04 -5.69
CA GLY A 197 -2.77 0.28 -5.50
C GLY A 197 -4.07 0.06 -4.71
N ASN A 198 -4.48 0.98 -3.85
CA ASN A 198 -5.68 0.84 -3.02
C ASN A 198 -7.00 0.66 -3.82
N GLY A 199 -6.95 0.45 -5.13
CA GLY A 199 -8.09 0.45 -6.05
C GLY A 199 -8.73 1.83 -6.22
N GLN A 200 -8.13 2.87 -5.61
CA GLN A 200 -8.67 4.24 -5.52
C GLN A 200 -7.84 5.25 -6.33
N SER A 201 -6.67 4.87 -6.86
CA SER A 201 -5.87 5.76 -7.72
C SER A 201 -6.22 5.59 -9.20
N VAL A 202 -6.65 6.67 -9.83
CA VAL A 202 -6.84 6.76 -11.29
C VAL A 202 -5.51 7.09 -11.98
N THR A 203 -4.68 7.90 -11.32
CA THR A 203 -3.41 8.43 -11.83
C THR A 203 -2.20 7.54 -11.55
N GLY A 204 -2.36 6.47 -10.78
CA GLY A 204 -1.29 5.54 -10.46
C GLY A 204 -0.23 6.12 -9.51
N ASP A 205 -0.57 7.18 -8.79
CA ASP A 205 0.25 7.83 -7.77
C ASP A 205 -0.05 7.33 -6.34
N ASP A 206 -0.83 6.24 -6.24
CA ASP A 206 -1.30 5.59 -5.01
C ASP A 206 -2.17 6.45 -4.08
N PHE A 207 -2.59 7.63 -4.52
CA PHE A 207 -3.56 8.45 -3.81
C PHE A 207 -4.96 8.31 -4.40
N ALA A 208 -5.96 8.33 -3.53
CA ALA A 208 -7.36 8.25 -3.94
C ALA A 208 -7.79 9.46 -4.76
N ASP A 209 -8.10 9.25 -6.04
CA ASP A 209 -8.48 10.31 -6.97
C ASP A 209 -10.00 10.46 -7.08
N VAL A 210 -10.48 11.68 -7.26
CA VAL A 210 -11.91 11.91 -7.50
C VAL A 210 -12.21 11.99 -8.99
N VAL A 211 -13.23 11.23 -9.42
CA VAL A 211 -13.82 11.34 -10.75
C VAL A 211 -15.24 11.88 -10.63
N ALA A 212 -15.57 12.87 -11.47
CA ALA A 212 -16.88 13.51 -11.46
C ALA A 212 -17.42 13.75 -12.86
N THR A 213 -18.74 13.69 -13.01
CA THR A 213 -19.44 14.02 -14.26
C THR A 213 -20.26 15.28 -14.10
N LYS A 214 -20.40 16.04 -15.19
CA LYS A 214 -21.32 17.18 -15.27
C LYS A 214 -22.53 16.85 -16.14
N PRO A 215 -23.65 17.59 -15.99
CA PRO A 215 -24.84 17.43 -16.85
C PRO A 215 -24.58 17.59 -18.35
N ASP A 216 -23.55 18.36 -18.74
CA ASP A 216 -23.12 18.51 -20.14
C ASP A 216 -22.43 17.26 -20.72
N GLY A 217 -22.23 16.22 -19.90
CA GLY A 217 -21.60 14.96 -20.26
C GLY A 217 -20.08 14.94 -20.18
N SER A 218 -19.45 16.00 -19.66
CA SER A 218 -18.00 16.00 -19.41
C SER A 218 -17.62 15.14 -18.20
N LEU A 219 -16.49 14.41 -18.32
CA LEU A 219 -15.85 13.65 -17.24
C LEU A 219 -14.62 14.41 -16.76
N TRP A 220 -14.49 14.56 -15.46
CA TRP A 220 -13.42 15.33 -14.81
C TRP A 220 -12.68 14.46 -13.81
N LEU A 221 -11.35 14.60 -13.79
CA LEU A 221 -10.44 13.99 -12.83
C LEU A 221 -9.86 15.05 -11.93
N TYR A 222 -9.85 14.76 -10.64
CA TYR A 222 -9.30 15.56 -9.57
C TYR A 222 -8.25 14.72 -8.84
N ALA A 223 -7.00 14.84 -9.29
CA ALA A 223 -5.91 14.05 -8.75
C ALA A 223 -5.61 14.46 -7.29
N ASN A 224 -5.40 13.49 -6.40
CA ASN A 224 -5.08 13.74 -5.00
C ASN A 224 -3.56 13.96 -4.80
N ASN A 225 -3.21 15.18 -4.45
CA ASN A 225 -1.86 15.66 -4.21
C ASN A 225 -1.60 15.93 -2.72
N ILE A 226 -2.14 15.13 -1.80
CA ILE A 226 -2.00 15.38 -0.36
C ILE A 226 -0.54 15.50 0.11
N GLY A 227 0.44 14.99 -0.65
CA GLY A 227 1.86 15.25 -0.45
C GLY A 227 2.31 16.74 -0.55
N ARG A 228 1.41 17.70 -0.80
CA ARG A 228 1.70 19.15 -0.88
C ARG A 228 1.44 19.95 0.40
N ASP A 229 0.90 19.35 1.45
CA ASP A 229 0.75 19.95 2.80
C ASP A 229 -0.05 21.28 2.88
N ASP A 230 -0.89 21.60 1.90
CA ASP A 230 -1.66 22.86 1.83
C ASP A 230 -3.12 22.77 2.33
N GLY A 231 -3.53 21.59 2.78
CA GLY A 231 -4.89 21.34 3.31
C GLY A 231 -5.98 21.15 2.24
N VAL A 232 -5.64 21.21 0.95
CA VAL A 232 -6.55 20.91 -0.17
C VAL A 232 -6.02 19.68 -0.92
N PRO A 233 -6.57 18.48 -0.68
CA PRO A 233 -6.01 17.25 -1.26
C PRO A 233 -6.09 17.24 -2.78
N TYR A 234 -7.13 17.79 -3.39
CA TYR A 234 -7.36 17.68 -4.83
C TYR A 234 -6.74 18.82 -5.65
N SER A 235 -6.10 18.45 -6.76
CA SER A 235 -5.64 19.37 -7.80
C SER A 235 -6.76 20.11 -8.52
N ALA A 236 -6.38 21.07 -9.37
CA ALA A 236 -7.32 21.65 -10.34
C ALA A 236 -7.87 20.55 -11.26
N GLY A 237 -9.20 20.49 -11.38
CA GLY A 237 -9.86 19.46 -12.17
C GLY A 237 -9.44 19.50 -13.63
N ARG A 238 -9.15 18.32 -14.19
CA ARG A 238 -8.85 18.10 -15.60
C ARG A 238 -10.01 17.38 -16.28
N GLN A 239 -10.51 17.92 -17.39
CA GLN A 239 -11.46 17.17 -18.22
C GLN A 239 -10.73 16.01 -18.90
N ILE A 240 -11.23 14.80 -18.71
CA ILE A 240 -10.66 13.54 -19.22
C ILE A 240 -11.62 12.75 -20.12
N GLY A 241 -12.82 13.28 -20.38
CA GLY A 241 -13.80 12.63 -21.26
C GLY A 241 -15.04 13.48 -21.56
N ALA A 242 -15.87 12.95 -22.46
CA ALA A 242 -17.16 13.52 -22.88
C ALA A 242 -18.17 12.38 -23.17
N GLY A 243 -19.46 12.71 -23.26
CA GLY A 243 -20.54 11.74 -23.53
C GLY A 243 -21.07 10.98 -22.30
N TRP A 244 -20.72 11.41 -21.10
CA TRP A 244 -21.11 10.77 -19.83
C TRP A 244 -22.49 11.19 -19.32
N ASN A 245 -23.27 11.94 -20.08
CA ASN A 245 -24.65 12.29 -19.74
C ASN A 245 -25.64 11.12 -20.01
N ALA A 246 -25.21 10.06 -20.70
CA ALA A 246 -26.03 8.89 -21.02
C ALA A 246 -26.12 7.85 -19.88
N ILE A 247 -25.38 8.02 -18.79
CA ILE A 247 -25.37 7.10 -17.65
C ILE A 247 -26.31 7.58 -16.53
N ASN A 248 -26.79 6.69 -15.66
CA ASN A 248 -27.55 7.06 -14.47
C ASN A 248 -26.76 6.87 -13.16
N ARG A 249 -25.79 5.97 -13.11
CA ARG A 249 -24.90 5.76 -11.94
C ARG A 249 -23.47 5.55 -12.39
N LEU A 250 -22.53 5.91 -11.52
CA LEU A 250 -21.09 5.80 -11.71
C LEU A 250 -20.46 5.39 -10.37
N VAL A 251 -19.58 4.40 -10.40
CA VAL A 251 -18.71 4.04 -9.27
C VAL A 251 -17.29 3.85 -9.79
N ALA A 252 -16.32 4.20 -8.95
CA ALA A 252 -14.90 3.95 -9.13
C ALA A 252 -14.53 2.67 -8.40
N ALA A 253 -13.73 1.81 -9.05
CA ALA A 253 -13.43 0.47 -8.58
C ALA A 253 -12.24 -0.10 -9.37
N ASP A 254 -11.31 -0.81 -8.75
CA ASP A 254 -10.41 -1.71 -9.49
C ASP A 254 -11.15 -3.03 -9.77
N VAL A 255 -11.84 -3.07 -10.91
CA VAL A 255 -12.59 -4.25 -11.36
C VAL A 255 -11.67 -5.23 -12.06
N THR A 256 -10.63 -4.72 -12.74
CA THR A 256 -9.68 -5.54 -13.48
C THR A 256 -8.66 -6.26 -12.61
N GLY A 257 -8.47 -5.78 -11.38
CA GLY A 257 -7.46 -6.27 -10.42
C GLY A 257 -6.04 -5.87 -10.81
N ASP A 258 -5.89 -4.84 -11.64
CA ASP A 258 -4.59 -4.37 -12.12
C ASP A 258 -3.95 -3.30 -11.22
N GLY A 259 -4.65 -2.91 -10.15
CA GLY A 259 -4.21 -1.94 -9.16
C GLY A 259 -4.68 -0.52 -9.42
N TYR A 260 -5.33 -0.26 -10.56
CA TYR A 260 -5.80 1.06 -10.95
C TYR A 260 -7.32 1.15 -10.89
N THR A 261 -7.83 2.33 -10.53
CA THR A 261 -9.26 2.58 -10.53
C THR A 261 -9.82 2.54 -11.95
N ASP A 262 -10.74 1.61 -12.21
CA ASP A 262 -11.65 1.59 -13.34
C ASP A 262 -12.93 2.39 -13.04
N LEU A 263 -13.75 2.61 -14.07
CA LEU A 263 -15.10 3.11 -13.88
C LEU A 263 -16.14 2.07 -14.27
N VAL A 264 -17.14 1.92 -13.42
CA VAL A 264 -18.35 1.14 -13.72
C VAL A 264 -19.54 2.08 -13.77
N ALA A 265 -20.30 2.02 -14.87
CA ALA A 265 -21.48 2.84 -15.05
C ALA A 265 -22.71 2.03 -15.47
N THR A 266 -23.87 2.40 -14.95
CA THR A 266 -25.16 1.89 -15.45
C THR A 266 -25.80 2.93 -16.36
N LYS A 267 -26.55 2.47 -17.36
CA LYS A 267 -27.38 3.33 -18.24
C LYS A 267 -28.87 3.11 -17.97
N PRO A 268 -29.75 4.06 -18.36
CA PRO A 268 -31.19 3.92 -18.18
C PRO A 268 -31.82 2.69 -18.87
N ASP A 269 -31.21 2.20 -19.95
CA ASP A 269 -31.63 0.97 -20.63
C ASP A 269 -31.32 -0.33 -19.85
N GLY A 270 -30.67 -0.20 -18.69
CA GLY A 270 -30.30 -1.31 -17.82
C GLY A 270 -28.96 -1.96 -18.16
N SER A 271 -28.20 -1.45 -19.12
CA SER A 271 -26.84 -1.94 -19.39
C SER A 271 -25.83 -1.49 -18.33
N LEU A 272 -24.87 -2.38 -18.03
CA LEU A 272 -23.71 -2.12 -17.17
C LEU A 272 -22.46 -2.07 -18.05
N TRP A 273 -21.63 -1.06 -17.85
CA TRP A 273 -20.43 -0.80 -18.65
C TRP A 273 -19.21 -0.65 -17.76
N LEU A 274 -18.12 -1.31 -18.14
CA LEU A 274 -16.78 -1.15 -17.58
C LEU A 274 -15.95 -0.27 -18.50
N TYR A 275 -15.27 0.72 -17.92
CA TYR A 275 -14.27 1.54 -18.59
C TYR A 275 -12.96 1.30 -17.86
N ALA A 276 -12.21 0.30 -18.35
CA ALA A 276 -10.95 -0.10 -17.73
C ALA A 276 -9.91 1.03 -17.81
N ASN A 277 -9.16 1.21 -16.74
CA ASN A 277 -8.02 2.10 -16.71
C ASN A 277 -6.92 1.57 -17.65
N ASN A 278 -6.17 2.48 -18.25
CA ASN A 278 -5.07 2.21 -19.16
C ASN A 278 -4.00 3.28 -19.04
N ILE A 279 -3.69 3.67 -17.80
CA ILE A 279 -2.73 4.73 -17.51
C ILE A 279 -1.33 4.48 -18.08
N VAL A 280 -0.99 3.22 -18.37
CA VAL A 280 0.23 2.82 -19.08
C VAL A 280 0.34 3.46 -20.48
N ARG A 281 -0.72 4.10 -21.00
CA ARG A 281 -0.76 4.89 -22.25
C ARG A 281 -1.22 6.34 -22.04
N ASP A 282 -0.61 7.07 -21.10
CA ASP A 282 -1.01 8.45 -20.81
C ASP A 282 -0.85 9.40 -22.02
N ASN A 283 -1.98 9.69 -22.67
CA ASN A 283 -2.22 10.82 -23.59
C ASN A 283 -3.28 11.78 -23.01
N GLY A 284 -3.50 11.75 -21.69
CA GLY A 284 -4.50 12.58 -21.02
C GLY A 284 -5.90 11.96 -20.84
N THR A 285 -6.11 10.72 -21.30
CA THR A 285 -7.38 9.97 -21.14
C THR A 285 -7.09 8.61 -20.49
N PRO A 286 -7.37 8.45 -19.17
CA PRO A 286 -6.98 7.25 -18.44
C PRO A 286 -7.86 6.02 -18.76
N PHE A 287 -9.05 6.20 -19.32
CA PHE A 287 -9.99 5.10 -19.54
C PHE A 287 -10.08 4.64 -21.00
N ASN A 288 -10.13 3.32 -21.19
CA ASN A 288 -10.44 2.70 -22.47
C ASN A 288 -11.87 2.98 -22.94
N ALA A 289 -12.16 2.61 -24.20
CA ALA A 289 -13.54 2.55 -24.66
C ALA A 289 -14.37 1.60 -23.79
N GLY A 290 -15.59 2.01 -23.43
CA GLY A 290 -16.45 1.23 -22.55
C GLY A 290 -16.82 -0.12 -23.15
N GLN A 291 -16.77 -1.16 -22.34
CA GLN A 291 -17.25 -2.51 -22.65
C GLN A 291 -18.53 -2.77 -21.88
N GLN A 292 -19.58 -3.24 -22.56
CA GLN A 292 -20.77 -3.71 -21.88
C GLN A 292 -20.47 -5.03 -21.18
N ILE A 293 -20.72 -5.10 -19.88
CA ILE A 293 -20.43 -6.24 -19.01
C ILE A 293 -21.67 -6.78 -18.29
N GLY A 294 -22.85 -6.20 -18.55
CA GLY A 294 -24.09 -6.67 -17.96
C GLY A 294 -25.35 -6.00 -18.51
N ALA A 295 -26.50 -6.53 -18.11
CA ALA A 295 -27.83 -6.05 -18.44
C ALA A 295 -28.79 -6.22 -17.24
N GLY A 296 -29.94 -5.55 -17.26
CA GLY A 296 -30.96 -5.61 -16.19
C GLY A 296 -30.66 -4.74 -14.96
N TRP A 297 -29.67 -3.86 -15.03
CA TRP A 297 -29.22 -3.01 -13.91
C TRP A 297 -30.15 -1.82 -13.62
N ASN A 298 -31.17 -1.60 -14.46
CA ASN A 298 -32.26 -0.66 -14.18
C ASN A 298 -33.19 -1.15 -13.05
N ALA A 299 -33.07 -2.41 -12.61
CA ALA A 299 -33.78 -2.93 -11.44
C ALA A 299 -33.25 -2.38 -10.10
N PHE A 300 -32.03 -1.84 -10.07
CA PHE A 300 -31.38 -1.31 -8.88
C PHE A 300 -31.54 0.20 -8.78
N ASP A 301 -31.60 0.74 -7.57
CA ASP A 301 -31.68 2.18 -7.29
C ASP A 301 -30.33 2.77 -6.84
N ARG A 302 -29.44 1.98 -6.23
CA ARG A 302 -28.08 2.38 -5.83
C ARG A 302 -27.05 1.31 -6.21
N LEU A 303 -25.81 1.74 -6.38
CA LEU A 303 -24.66 0.92 -6.75
C LEU A 303 -23.45 1.36 -5.91
N VAL A 304 -22.69 0.39 -5.41
CA VAL A 304 -21.48 0.58 -4.61
C VAL A 304 -20.42 -0.38 -5.11
N ALA A 305 -19.19 0.11 -5.23
CA ALA A 305 -18.00 -0.69 -5.40
C ALA A 305 -17.43 -1.05 -4.03
N ALA A 306 -17.13 -2.33 -3.81
CA ALA A 306 -16.61 -2.81 -2.53
C ALA A 306 -15.95 -4.19 -2.71
N ASP A 307 -14.78 -4.43 -2.15
CA ASP A 307 -14.29 -5.81 -1.95
C ASP A 307 -15.04 -6.39 -0.75
N VAL A 308 -16.15 -7.09 -1.03
CA VAL A 308 -17.00 -7.68 -0.01
C VAL A 308 -16.49 -9.05 0.37
N THR A 309 -15.98 -9.83 -0.59
CA THR A 309 -15.46 -11.19 -0.40
C THR A 309 -14.10 -11.23 0.30
N GLY A 310 -13.35 -10.12 0.29
CA GLY A 310 -11.99 -10.00 0.81
C GLY A 310 -10.97 -10.80 -0.01
N ASP A 311 -11.25 -11.02 -1.30
CA ASP A 311 -10.35 -11.73 -2.20
C ASP A 311 -9.39 -10.79 -2.95
N GLY A 312 -9.48 -9.49 -2.68
CA GLY A 312 -8.65 -8.45 -3.26
C GLY A 312 -9.15 -7.91 -4.59
N TYR A 313 -10.32 -8.34 -5.07
CA TYR A 313 -10.97 -7.81 -6.28
C TYR A 313 -12.23 -7.03 -5.90
N THR A 314 -12.48 -5.92 -6.61
CA THR A 314 -13.66 -5.11 -6.30
C THR A 314 -14.94 -5.79 -6.77
N ASP A 315 -15.86 -6.07 -5.85
CA ASP A 315 -17.23 -6.51 -6.13
C ASP A 315 -18.18 -5.33 -6.36
N LEU A 316 -19.41 -5.65 -6.80
CA LEU A 316 -20.51 -4.68 -6.78
C LEU A 316 -21.58 -5.07 -5.76
N VAL A 317 -21.97 -4.08 -4.97
CA VAL A 317 -23.14 -4.13 -4.10
C VAL A 317 -24.21 -3.20 -4.64
N ALA A 318 -25.44 -3.72 -4.78
CA ALA A 318 -26.56 -2.95 -5.31
C ALA A 318 -27.82 -3.09 -4.47
N THR A 319 -28.58 -2.01 -4.33
CA THR A 319 -29.89 -2.01 -3.65
C THR A 319 -31.02 -1.93 -4.67
N LYS A 320 -32.14 -2.60 -4.38
CA LYS A 320 -33.40 -2.41 -5.10
C LYS A 320 -34.35 -1.52 -4.30
N PRO A 321 -35.36 -0.90 -4.95
CA PRO A 321 -36.40 -0.12 -4.27
C PRO A 321 -37.18 -0.92 -3.21
N ASP A 322 -37.27 -2.25 -3.35
CA ASP A 322 -37.90 -3.14 -2.36
C ASP A 322 -37.06 -3.33 -1.07
N GLY A 323 -35.85 -2.76 -1.03
CA GLY A 323 -34.93 -2.81 0.11
C GLY A 323 -34.01 -4.03 0.13
N SER A 324 -34.03 -4.90 -0.89
CA SER A 324 -33.07 -6.00 -1.02
C SER A 324 -31.67 -5.50 -1.39
N LEU A 325 -30.64 -6.11 -0.78
CA LEU A 325 -29.22 -5.87 -1.06
C LEU A 325 -28.64 -7.07 -1.81
N TRP A 326 -27.93 -6.81 -2.90
CA TRP A 326 -27.40 -7.83 -3.79
C TRP A 326 -25.89 -7.66 -3.97
N LEU A 327 -25.17 -8.78 -3.87
CA LEU A 327 -23.74 -8.89 -4.15
C LEU A 327 -23.53 -9.50 -5.52
N TYR A 328 -22.66 -8.88 -6.31
CA TYR A 328 -22.15 -9.36 -7.57
C TYR A 328 -20.65 -9.51 -7.41
N GLY A 329 -20.24 -10.72 -7.02
CA GLY A 329 -18.84 -11.02 -6.74
C GLY A 329 -17.98 -10.98 -8.01
N ASN A 330 -16.80 -10.39 -7.92
CA ASN A 330 -15.86 -10.33 -9.03
C ASN A 330 -15.24 -11.72 -9.30
N ASN A 331 -15.11 -12.05 -10.57
CA ASN A 331 -14.58 -13.31 -11.09
C ASN A 331 -13.77 -13.08 -12.37
N ILE A 332 -13.27 -11.86 -12.59
CA ILE A 332 -12.68 -11.45 -13.88
C ILE A 332 -11.52 -12.36 -14.32
N VAL A 333 -10.75 -12.89 -13.36
CA VAL A 333 -9.62 -13.80 -13.60
C VAL A 333 -10.06 -15.16 -14.15
N ARG A 334 -11.31 -15.59 -13.91
CA ARG A 334 -11.80 -16.92 -14.31
C ARG A 334 -12.64 -16.92 -15.59
N ASP A 335 -13.26 -15.80 -15.94
CA ASP A 335 -14.32 -15.75 -16.98
C ASP A 335 -13.97 -14.91 -18.24
N ASN A 336 -12.71 -14.89 -18.67
CA ASN A 336 -12.29 -14.31 -19.97
C ASN A 336 -12.86 -12.89 -20.25
N GLY A 337 -12.94 -12.04 -19.22
CA GLY A 337 -13.37 -10.63 -19.36
C GLY A 337 -14.84 -10.33 -19.04
N THR A 338 -15.60 -11.26 -18.45
CA THR A 338 -16.87 -10.95 -17.77
C THR A 338 -16.63 -10.85 -16.26
N PRO A 339 -16.71 -9.66 -15.64
CA PRO A 339 -16.20 -9.51 -14.28
C PRO A 339 -17.10 -10.09 -13.20
N PHE A 340 -18.43 -10.11 -13.37
CA PHE A 340 -19.34 -10.37 -12.24
C PHE A 340 -20.10 -11.68 -12.35
N ASN A 341 -20.13 -12.42 -11.25
CA ASN A 341 -20.97 -13.60 -11.05
C ASN A 341 -22.48 -13.25 -11.06
N ALA A 342 -23.33 -14.28 -11.07
CA ALA A 342 -24.75 -14.11 -10.83
C ALA A 342 -25.00 -13.44 -9.46
N GLY A 343 -25.90 -12.45 -9.44
CA GLY A 343 -26.22 -11.70 -8.23
C GLY A 343 -26.79 -12.58 -7.13
N ARG A 344 -26.25 -12.46 -5.92
CA ARG A 344 -26.72 -13.11 -4.69
C ARG A 344 -27.35 -12.09 -3.77
N GLN A 345 -28.56 -12.34 -3.26
CA GLN A 345 -29.11 -11.49 -2.22
C GLN A 345 -28.34 -11.70 -0.91
N ILE A 346 -27.87 -10.60 -0.31
CA ILE A 346 -27.04 -10.58 0.90
C ILE A 346 -27.62 -9.69 2.01
N GLY A 347 -28.85 -9.21 1.85
CA GLY A 347 -29.52 -8.40 2.87
C GLY A 347 -30.91 -7.92 2.47
N ALA A 348 -31.60 -7.29 3.42
CA ALA A 348 -32.93 -6.68 3.26
C ALA A 348 -33.05 -5.42 4.16
N GLY A 349 -34.06 -4.58 3.94
CA GLY A 349 -34.32 -3.37 4.74
C GLY A 349 -33.53 -2.12 4.34
N TRP A 350 -32.86 -2.15 3.19
CA TRP A 350 -32.02 -1.05 2.69
C TRP A 350 -32.80 0.10 2.05
N ASN A 351 -34.13 -0.01 1.92
CA ASN A 351 -34.99 1.08 1.50
C ASN A 351 -35.12 2.19 2.57
N THR A 352 -34.56 1.98 3.77
CA THR A 352 -34.53 2.95 4.87
C THR A 352 -33.40 3.99 4.75
N VAL A 353 -32.39 3.74 3.92
CA VAL A 353 -31.24 4.64 3.72
C VAL A 353 -31.43 5.50 2.47
N ASN A 354 -30.94 6.73 2.47
CA ASN A 354 -30.99 7.61 1.29
C ASN A 354 -29.66 7.65 0.52
N ARG A 355 -28.53 7.31 1.16
CA ARG A 355 -27.20 7.22 0.51
C ARG A 355 -26.42 6.07 1.10
N ILE A 356 -25.51 5.51 0.31
CA ILE A 356 -24.65 4.40 0.70
C ILE A 356 -23.32 4.52 -0.04
N THR A 357 -22.22 4.16 0.63
CA THR A 357 -20.88 4.06 0.05
C THR A 357 -20.11 2.92 0.72
N GLY A 358 -19.14 2.37 0.00
CA GLY A 358 -18.22 1.34 0.49
C GLY A 358 -16.93 1.98 0.97
N ALA A 359 -16.40 1.52 2.10
CA ALA A 359 -15.13 1.97 2.65
C ALA A 359 -14.67 1.01 3.76
N ASP A 360 -13.39 0.70 3.86
CA ASP A 360 -12.83 0.03 5.05
C ASP A 360 -12.70 1.05 6.20
N VAL A 361 -13.81 1.27 6.92
CA VAL A 361 -13.90 2.24 8.01
C VAL A 361 -13.30 1.66 9.28
N THR A 362 -13.44 0.36 9.48
CA THR A 362 -12.93 -0.35 10.65
C THR A 362 -11.43 -0.61 10.61
N GLY A 363 -10.83 -0.58 9.43
CA GLY A 363 -9.42 -0.89 9.20
C GLY A 363 -9.10 -2.37 9.32
N ASP A 364 -10.09 -3.24 9.12
CA ASP A 364 -9.94 -4.69 9.26
C ASP A 364 -9.63 -5.39 7.93
N GLY A 365 -9.49 -4.62 6.85
CA GLY A 365 -9.17 -5.10 5.51
C GLY A 365 -10.39 -5.52 4.68
N TYR A 366 -11.60 -5.41 5.23
CA TYR A 366 -12.84 -5.69 4.49
C TYR A 366 -13.63 -4.42 4.24
N THR A 367 -14.29 -4.33 3.07
CA THR A 367 -15.06 -3.12 2.75
C THR A 367 -16.37 -3.08 3.55
N ASP A 368 -16.46 -2.14 4.49
CA ASP A 368 -17.69 -1.82 5.21
C ASP A 368 -18.67 -1.02 4.35
N LEU A 369 -19.95 -0.96 4.77
CA LEU A 369 -20.91 -0.04 4.19
C LEU A 369 -21.21 1.09 5.16
N VAL A 370 -21.14 2.32 4.66
CA VAL A 370 -21.58 3.52 5.35
C VAL A 370 -22.84 4.05 4.68
N ALA A 371 -23.88 4.32 5.48
CA ALA A 371 -25.15 4.81 4.95
C ALA A 371 -25.69 6.00 5.75
N THR A 372 -26.30 6.95 5.04
CA THR A 372 -27.10 8.02 5.67
C THR A 372 -28.58 7.66 5.62
N LYS A 373 -29.32 8.07 6.64
CA LYS A 373 -30.79 7.98 6.66
C LYS A 373 -31.43 9.38 6.51
N PRO A 374 -32.71 9.47 6.09
CA PRO A 374 -33.41 10.75 5.96
C PRO A 374 -33.48 11.58 7.25
N ASP A 375 -33.45 10.93 8.42
CA ASP A 375 -33.42 11.60 9.74
C ASP A 375 -32.07 12.28 10.06
N GLY A 376 -31.06 12.14 9.18
CA GLY A 376 -29.74 12.72 9.34
C GLY A 376 -28.76 11.85 10.13
N SER A 377 -29.11 10.62 10.50
CA SER A 377 -28.18 9.68 11.11
C SER A 377 -27.22 9.06 10.08
N LEU A 378 -25.98 8.80 10.52
CA LEU A 378 -24.95 8.06 9.79
C LEU A 378 -24.74 6.69 10.46
N TRP A 379 -24.75 5.63 9.66
CA TRP A 379 -24.66 4.26 10.13
C TRP A 379 -23.51 3.54 9.46
N LEU A 380 -22.77 2.75 10.26
CA LEU A 380 -21.75 1.82 9.80
C LEU A 380 -22.33 0.40 9.86
N TYR A 381 -22.14 -0.34 8.78
CA TYR A 381 -22.45 -1.75 8.65
C TYR A 381 -21.13 -2.47 8.38
N GLY A 382 -20.56 -3.05 9.44
CA GLY A 382 -19.26 -3.72 9.34
C GLY A 382 -19.36 -4.97 8.47
N ASN A 383 -18.35 -5.22 7.63
CA ASN A 383 -18.32 -6.44 6.82
C ASN A 383 -17.86 -7.64 7.66
N ASN A 384 -18.73 -8.64 7.81
CA ASN A 384 -18.43 -9.86 8.54
C ASN A 384 -18.52 -11.14 7.69
N ILE A 385 -18.25 -11.05 6.37
CA ILE A 385 -18.42 -12.16 5.43
C ILE A 385 -17.72 -13.46 5.84
N VAL A 386 -16.59 -13.37 6.54
CA VAL A 386 -15.78 -14.52 6.98
C VAL A 386 -16.44 -15.27 8.13
N ARG A 387 -17.36 -14.60 8.86
CA ARG A 387 -18.01 -15.12 10.06
C ARG A 387 -19.45 -15.55 9.83
N ASP A 388 -20.13 -14.98 8.84
CA ASP A 388 -21.57 -15.16 8.62
C ASP A 388 -21.88 -15.69 7.22
N ASP A 389 -22.69 -16.76 7.15
CA ASP A 389 -23.13 -17.59 6.00
C ASP A 389 -23.68 -16.82 4.77
N GLY A 390 -22.92 -15.89 4.22
CA GLY A 390 -23.24 -15.11 3.02
C GLY A 390 -23.99 -13.78 3.26
N VAL A 391 -24.15 -13.30 4.50
CA VAL A 391 -24.90 -12.07 4.86
C VAL A 391 -24.00 -11.08 5.66
N PRO A 392 -23.04 -10.40 4.99
CA PRO A 392 -21.94 -9.68 5.63
C PRO A 392 -22.31 -8.41 6.40
N TYR A 393 -23.53 -7.88 6.24
CA TYR A 393 -23.92 -6.56 6.76
C TYR A 393 -25.11 -6.64 7.73
N ASN A 394 -25.14 -7.68 8.56
CA ASN A 394 -26.26 -7.97 9.47
C ASN A 394 -26.18 -7.24 10.83
N SER A 395 -25.06 -6.58 11.12
CA SER A 395 -24.87 -5.74 12.30
C SER A 395 -24.63 -4.29 11.88
N SER A 396 -25.17 -3.35 12.66
CA SER A 396 -25.00 -1.92 12.37
C SER A 396 -24.92 -1.09 13.64
N ARG A 397 -24.19 0.03 13.57
CA ARG A 397 -24.10 1.01 14.65
C ARG A 397 -24.22 2.42 14.09
N GLN A 398 -24.92 3.30 14.82
CA GLN A 398 -24.92 4.71 14.48
C GLN A 398 -23.54 5.30 14.83
N ILE A 399 -22.93 5.98 13.86
CA ILE A 399 -21.60 6.61 13.98
C ILE A 399 -21.65 8.14 13.81
N GLY A 400 -22.82 8.71 13.54
CA GLY A 400 -22.96 10.17 13.42
C GLY A 400 -24.40 10.67 13.31
N ALA A 401 -24.55 11.99 13.34
CA ALA A 401 -25.80 12.73 13.18
C ALA A 401 -25.58 14.02 12.37
N GLY A 402 -26.64 14.63 11.84
CA GLY A 402 -26.57 15.87 11.05
C GLY A 402 -26.24 15.68 9.56
N TRP A 403 -26.28 14.44 9.06
CA TRP A 403 -25.95 14.08 7.66
C TRP A 403 -27.09 14.33 6.66
N ASN A 404 -28.21 14.90 7.11
CA ASN A 404 -29.26 15.42 6.24
C ASN A 404 -28.85 16.73 5.54
N THR A 405 -27.70 17.32 5.93
CA THR A 405 -27.15 18.56 5.35
C THR A 405 -26.32 18.33 4.08
N VAL A 406 -25.89 17.09 3.82
CA VAL A 406 -25.12 16.72 2.63
C VAL A 406 -26.05 16.15 1.56
N ASN A 407 -25.67 16.22 0.28
CA ASN A 407 -26.42 15.61 -0.83
C ASN A 407 -25.73 14.37 -1.42
N ARG A 408 -24.42 14.20 -1.23
CA ARG A 408 -23.62 13.06 -1.70
C ARG A 408 -22.56 12.69 -0.68
N ILE A 409 -22.20 11.40 -0.64
CA ILE A 409 -21.09 10.86 0.15
C ILE A 409 -20.31 9.85 -0.71
N THR A 410 -19.00 9.80 -0.50
CA THR A 410 -18.09 8.80 -1.07
C THR A 410 -17.06 8.43 -0.01
N GLY A 411 -16.82 7.13 0.16
CA GLY A 411 -15.76 6.60 1.02
C GLY A 411 -14.49 6.33 0.22
N THR A 412 -13.36 6.87 0.66
CA THR A 412 -12.05 6.65 0.03
C THR A 412 -10.93 7.13 0.97
N ASP A 413 -9.70 6.62 0.88
CA ASP A 413 -8.58 7.09 1.72
C ASP A 413 -7.95 8.37 1.14
N VAL A 414 -8.55 9.52 1.47
CA VAL A 414 -8.07 10.82 1.01
C VAL A 414 -6.78 11.21 1.73
N THR A 415 -6.66 10.84 3.00
CA THR A 415 -5.53 11.21 3.86
C THR A 415 -4.27 10.39 3.60
N GLY A 416 -4.39 9.26 2.90
CA GLY A 416 -3.31 8.31 2.64
C GLY A 416 -2.82 7.60 3.91
N ASP A 417 -3.63 7.61 4.97
CA ASP A 417 -3.25 7.05 6.27
C ASP A 417 -3.62 5.57 6.41
N GLY A 418 -4.27 5.00 5.38
CA GLY A 418 -4.68 3.61 5.28
C GLY A 418 -6.05 3.33 5.88
N PHE A 419 -6.77 4.34 6.38
CA PHE A 419 -8.15 4.24 6.83
C PHE A 419 -9.06 5.02 5.87
N ALA A 420 -10.17 4.42 5.47
CA ALA A 420 -11.05 5.09 4.53
C ALA A 420 -11.75 6.30 5.17
N ASP A 421 -11.61 7.47 4.54
CA ASP A 421 -12.25 8.72 4.91
C ASP A 421 -13.64 8.83 4.28
N LEU A 422 -14.43 9.84 4.70
CA LEU A 422 -15.63 10.25 3.97
C LEU A 422 -15.43 11.62 3.33
N VAL A 423 -15.77 11.69 2.05
CA VAL A 423 -15.94 12.94 1.31
C VAL A 423 -17.42 13.19 1.13
N ALA A 424 -17.89 14.38 1.53
CA ALA A 424 -19.28 14.77 1.36
C ALA A 424 -19.43 16.09 0.61
N THR A 425 -20.42 16.14 -0.28
CA THR A 425 -20.82 17.39 -0.95
C THR A 425 -22.08 17.94 -0.30
N LYS A 426 -22.14 19.25 -0.09
CA LYS A 426 -23.33 19.95 0.37
C LYS A 426 -24.06 20.65 -0.79
N PRO A 427 -25.37 20.95 -0.66
CA PRO A 427 -26.14 21.64 -1.71
C PRO A 427 -25.58 23.00 -2.14
N ASP A 428 -24.87 23.70 -1.25
CA ASP A 428 -24.18 24.97 -1.54
C ASP A 428 -22.92 24.80 -2.41
N GLY A 429 -22.55 23.57 -2.74
CA GLY A 429 -21.38 23.23 -3.55
C GLY A 429 -20.07 23.12 -2.78
N SER A 430 -20.11 23.19 -1.44
CA SER A 430 -18.93 22.91 -0.62
C SER A 430 -18.62 21.41 -0.57
N LEU A 431 -17.33 21.07 -0.64
CA LEU A 431 -16.80 19.72 -0.47
C LEU A 431 -16.12 19.62 0.89
N TRP A 432 -16.44 18.57 1.65
CA TRP A 432 -15.97 18.38 3.01
C TRP A 432 -15.29 17.02 3.15
N LEU A 433 -14.13 17.02 3.80
CA LEU A 433 -13.43 15.81 4.23
C LEU A 433 -13.76 15.56 5.69
N TYR A 434 -14.14 14.32 5.98
CA TYR A 434 -14.30 13.77 7.31
C TYR A 434 -13.25 12.68 7.44
N ALA A 435 -12.12 13.02 8.06
CA ALA A 435 -11.02 12.08 8.20
C ALA A 435 -11.40 10.95 9.16
N ASN A 436 -11.00 9.72 8.83
CA ASN A 436 -11.19 8.60 9.74
C ASN A 436 -10.23 8.70 10.91
N ASN A 437 -10.78 8.57 12.10
CA ASN A 437 -10.09 8.71 13.37
C ASN A 437 -10.49 7.59 14.34
N ILE A 438 -10.97 6.46 13.81
CA ILE A 438 -11.45 5.33 14.60
C ILE A 438 -10.42 4.83 15.61
N VAL A 439 -9.13 4.91 15.28
CA VAL A 439 -8.01 4.51 16.15
C VAL A 439 -7.60 5.58 17.18
N ARG A 440 -8.09 6.83 17.05
CA ARG A 440 -7.69 7.96 17.91
C ARG A 440 -8.77 8.37 18.92
N ASP A 441 -10.05 8.26 18.58
CA ASP A 441 -11.15 8.82 19.38
C ASP A 441 -12.18 7.76 19.80
N ASP A 442 -11.80 6.89 20.75
CA ASP A 442 -12.69 5.92 21.42
C ASP A 442 -13.57 5.06 20.46
N GLY A 443 -13.12 4.83 19.23
CA GLY A 443 -13.83 4.03 18.23
C GLY A 443 -14.93 4.76 17.45
N VAL A 444 -15.02 6.09 17.52
CA VAL A 444 -15.99 6.89 16.75
C VAL A 444 -15.33 7.54 15.54
N PRO A 445 -15.57 7.04 14.30
CA PRO A 445 -15.04 7.65 13.09
C PRO A 445 -15.76 8.97 12.74
N PHE A 446 -15.11 9.83 11.96
CA PHE A 446 -15.69 11.02 11.30
C PHE A 446 -16.19 12.12 12.25
N ASN A 447 -15.62 12.26 13.44
CA ASN A 447 -16.07 13.26 14.42
C ASN A 447 -15.51 14.68 14.16
N SER A 448 -14.57 14.84 13.21
CA SER A 448 -14.02 16.11 12.77
C SER A 448 -14.16 16.25 11.26
N SER A 449 -14.28 17.48 10.78
CA SER A 449 -14.40 17.75 9.35
C SER A 449 -13.77 19.08 8.96
N ARG A 450 -13.33 19.18 7.71
CA ARG A 450 -12.85 20.43 7.12
C ARG A 450 -13.35 20.58 5.69
N GLN A 451 -13.61 21.81 5.27
CA GLN A 451 -13.91 22.09 3.88
C GLN A 451 -12.63 21.95 3.05
N ILE A 452 -12.72 21.20 1.96
CA ILE A 452 -11.61 20.90 1.03
C ILE A 452 -11.91 21.35 -0.41
N GLY A 453 -13.04 22.01 -0.65
CA GLY A 453 -13.38 22.51 -1.97
C GLY A 453 -14.69 23.30 -2.03
N ALA A 454 -14.93 23.94 -3.17
CA ALA A 454 -16.14 24.70 -3.49
C ALA A 454 -16.51 24.52 -4.97
N GLY A 455 -17.77 24.81 -5.34
CA GLY A 455 -18.28 24.67 -6.70
C GLY A 455 -18.65 23.23 -7.12
N TRP A 456 -18.71 22.30 -6.17
CA TRP A 456 -18.99 20.88 -6.45
C TRP A 456 -20.46 20.59 -6.75
N ASN A 457 -21.34 21.57 -6.59
CA ASN A 457 -22.72 21.53 -7.08
C ASN A 457 -22.82 21.55 -8.62
N ALA A 458 -21.73 21.86 -9.33
CA ALA A 458 -21.66 21.77 -10.79
C ALA A 458 -21.69 20.31 -11.31
N PHE A 459 -21.40 19.33 -10.45
CA PHE A 459 -21.35 17.91 -10.81
C PHE A 459 -22.66 17.21 -10.47
N ASP A 460 -23.09 16.31 -11.36
CA ASP A 460 -24.26 15.47 -11.13
C ASP A 460 -23.92 14.13 -10.47
N ARG A 461 -22.70 13.60 -10.69
CA ARG A 461 -22.15 12.40 -10.03
C ARG A 461 -20.69 12.64 -9.64
N ILE A 462 -20.28 12.07 -8.50
CA ILE A 462 -18.93 12.14 -7.93
C ILE A 462 -18.63 10.75 -7.36
N THR A 463 -17.44 10.20 -7.64
CA THR A 463 -16.93 8.93 -7.10
C THR A 463 -15.41 9.04 -6.89
N ALA A 464 -14.86 8.18 -6.06
CA ALA A 464 -13.43 8.08 -5.73
C ALA A 464 -13.08 6.69 -5.25
#